data_AF-A0A3D2INN1-F1
#
_entry.id   AF-A0A3D2INN1-F1
#
_cell.length_a   1.000
_cell.length_b   1.000
_cell.length_c   1.000
_cell.angle_alpha   90.00
_cell.angle_beta   90.00
_cell.angle_gamma   90.00
#
_symmetry.space_group_name_H-M   'P 1'
#
loop_
_entity.id
_entity.type
_entity.pdbx_description
1 polymer ?
#
loop_
_entity_poly.entity_id
_entity_poly.type
_entity_poly.pdbx_seq_one_letter_code
_entity_poly.pdbx_strand_id
1 'polypeptide(L)' 'PRVWLDPDVTDFYAFTTDHLHYENYETHEQIRNIPVAI' A
#
# COMPACT_ATOMS: atom_id res chain seq x y z
N PRO A 1 -6.29 -2.80 9.90
CA PRO A 1 -5.69 -2.75 8.55
C PRO A 1 -4.42 -3.63 8.50
N ARG A 2 -4.45 -4.72 7.73
CA ARG A 2 -3.41 -5.77 7.67
C ARG A 2 -2.72 -5.75 6.31
N VAL A 3 -1.40 -5.64 6.33
CA VAL A 3 -0.58 -5.78 5.13
C VAL A 3 -0.13 -7.22 5.02
N TRP A 4 -0.27 -7.79 3.83
CA TRP A 4 0.26 -9.08 3.46
C TRP A 4 1.12 -8.94 2.21
N LEU A 5 2.31 -9.55 2.25
CA LEU A 5 3.25 -9.57 1.14
C LEU A 5 3.29 -10.99 0.58
N ASP A 6 3.36 -11.09 -0.74
CA ASP A 6 3.50 -12.38 -1.41
C ASP A 6 4.79 -13.09 -0.96
N PRO A 7 4.70 -14.26 -0.31
CA PRO A 7 5.87 -15.01 0.15
C PRO A 7 6.68 -15.63 -1.00
N ASP A 8 6.13 -15.72 -2.21
CA ASP A 8 6.82 -16.27 -3.37
C ASP A 8 7.83 -15.27 -3.98
N VAL A 9 7.70 -13.97 -3.64
CA VAL A 9 8.67 -12.94 -4.04
C VAL A 9 9.77 -12.79 -2.99
N THR A 10 10.94 -13.31 -3.34
CA THR A 10 12.14 -13.29 -2.49
C THR A 10 13.19 -12.27 -2.94
N ASP A 11 13.06 -11.73 -4.15
CA ASP A 11 13.91 -10.66 -4.68
C ASP A 11 13.27 -9.29 -4.45
N PHE A 12 13.97 -8.45 -3.68
CA PHE A 12 13.53 -7.10 -3.34
C PHE A 12 13.36 -6.20 -4.57
N TYR A 13 14.18 -6.38 -5.62
CA TYR A 13 14.09 -5.53 -6.83
C TYR A 13 13.01 -6.01 -7.80
N ALA A 14 12.53 -7.24 -7.64
CA ALA A 14 11.38 -7.76 -8.37
C ALA A 14 10.04 -7.43 -7.69
N PHE A 15 10.07 -6.87 -6.48
CA PHE A 15 8.88 -6.54 -5.72
C PHE A 15 8.11 -5.38 -6.37
N THR A 16 6.98 -5.69 -6.99
CA THR A 16 6.01 -4.71 -7.51
C THR A 16 4.79 -4.58 -6.61
N THR A 17 3.96 -3.56 -6.85
CA THR A 17 2.67 -3.34 -6.16
C THR A 17 1.70 -4.51 -6.26
N ASP A 18 1.89 -5.40 -7.23
CA ASP A 18 1.04 -6.57 -7.44
C ASP A 18 1.21 -7.62 -6.32
N HIS A 19 2.34 -7.58 -5.62
CA HIS A 19 2.69 -8.50 -4.53
C HIS A 19 2.31 -7.95 -3.15
N LEU A 20 1.65 -6.80 -3.11
CA LEU A 20 1.20 -6.12 -1.89
C LEU A 20 -0.32 -6.23 -1.78
N HIS A 21 -0.80 -6.97 -0.79
CA HIS A 21 -2.21 -7.03 -0.48
C HIS A 21 -2.51 -6.32 0.82
N TYR A 22 -3.64 -5.61 0.82
CA TYR A 22 -4.12 -4.93 2.00
C TYR A 22 -5.51 -5.44 2.34
N GLU A 23 -5.66 -5.96 3.55
CA GLU A 23 -6.92 -6.44 4.10
C GLU A 23 -7.45 -5.46 5.15
N ASN A 24 -8.77 -5.27 5.19
CA ASN A 24 -9.44 -4.40 6.17
C ASN A 24 -8.86 -2.97 6.17
N TYR A 25 -8.56 -2.42 4.99
CA TYR A 25 -8.27 -0.99 4.84
C TYR A 25 -9.59 -0.23 4.73
N GLU A 26 -9.96 0.45 5.79
CA GLU A 26 -11.13 1.33 5.79
C GLU A 26 -10.68 2.76 5.53
N THR A 27 -11.05 3.30 4.37
CA THR A 27 -10.85 4.71 4.05
C THR A 27 -12.10 5.50 4.43
N HIS A 28 -11.92 6.57 5.20
CA HIS A 28 -12.94 7.59 5.37
C HIS A 28 -12.89 8.60 4.22
N GLU A 29 -13.81 9.56 4.21
CA GLU A 29 -13.86 10.59 3.17
C GLU A 29 -12.51 11.32 3.07
N GLN A 30 -11.94 11.31 1.86
CA GLN A 30 -10.63 11.90 1.62
C GLN A 30 -10.72 13.43 1.73
N ILE A 31 -9.99 14.02 2.68
CA ILE A 31 -9.84 15.47 2.79
C ILE A 31 -8.97 15.94 1.63
N ARG A 32 -9.58 16.69 0.70
CA ARG A 32 -8.92 17.26 -0.48
C ARG A 32 -8.34 18.65 -0.13
N ASN A 33 -7.25 19.05 -0.79
CA ASN A 33 -6.59 20.36 -0.65
C ASN A 33 -5.74 20.58 0.62
N ILE A 34 -5.19 19.50 1.19
CA ILE A 34 -4.15 19.63 2.22
C ILE A 34 -2.88 20.17 1.54
N PRO A 35 -2.28 21.28 2.02
CA PRO A 35 -1.09 21.86 1.40
C PRO A 35 0.08 20.88 1.51
N VAL A 36 0.66 20.53 0.36
CA VAL A 36 1.92 19.77 0.29
C VAL A 36 3.05 20.78 0.29
N ALA A 37 3.96 20.68 1.25
CA ALA A 37 5.20 21.45 1.23
C ALA A 37 6.10 20.91 0.11
N ILE A 38 6.66 21.81 -0.69
CA ILE A 38 7.63 21.52 -1.75
C ILE A 38 9.04 21.78 -1.21
#